data_AF-A0A7J9HG67-F1
#
_entry.id   AF-A0A7J9HG67-F1
#
_cell.length_a   1.000
_cell.length_b   1.000
_cell.length_c   1.000
_cell.angle_alpha   90.00
_cell.angle_beta   90.00
_cell.angle_gamma   90.00
#
_symmetry.space_group_name_H-M   'P 1'
#
loop_
_entity.id
_entity.type
_entity.pdbx_description
1 polymer ?
#
loop_
_entity_poly.entity_id
_entity_poly.type
_entity_poly.pdbx_seq_one_letter_code
_entity_poly.pdbx_strand_id
1 'polypeptide(L)'
;MKSTGGKLLVFQSVLPSVGIGALSSREAEGRTNISASEKEAHKLLQPADKILKTMAIEFAEYQVCVDVFVTTQTYVDIASISVIPRTTGGQVYYYYPFSAVSDPAKLYNDLRWNITRPQGFEAVMRVRCSQGIQVQDYSGNFCKRIPTDVDLAGIDCDKCILVTLKHDDKLQDGSECGFQCALLYTTVYGQRRIRVTNLSLPCTNMLSNLFRSADLDTQFTCFLKQGI
;
A
#
# COMPACT_ATOMS: atom_id res chain seq x y z
N MET A 1 20.71 -8.46 4.88
CA MET A 1 19.31 -8.46 5.34
C MET A 1 18.51 -9.69 4.91
N LYS A 2 18.94 -10.50 3.91
CA LYS A 2 18.22 -11.72 3.49
C LYS A 2 17.87 -12.69 4.63
N SER A 3 18.76 -12.82 5.63
CA SER A 3 18.58 -13.74 6.76
C SER A 3 17.72 -13.21 7.91
N THR A 4 17.45 -11.90 7.96
CA THR A 4 16.86 -11.25 9.14
C THR A 4 15.67 -10.34 8.81
N GLY A 5 15.43 -10.05 7.53
CA GLY A 5 14.51 -9.00 7.10
C GLY A 5 14.88 -7.62 7.65
N GLY A 6 13.88 -6.74 7.73
CA GLY A 6 13.97 -5.45 8.39
C GLY A 6 13.40 -4.30 7.55
N LYS A 7 13.94 -3.10 7.78
CA LYS A 7 13.50 -1.87 7.11
C LYS A 7 14.69 -1.14 6.48
N LEU A 8 14.55 -0.75 5.22
CA LEU A 8 15.50 0.12 4.51
C LEU A 8 14.90 1.52 4.38
N LEU A 9 15.66 2.53 4.78
CA LEU A 9 15.36 3.94 4.52
C LEU A 9 16.28 4.42 3.41
N VAL A 10 15.74 4.64 2.22
CA VAL A 10 16.49 5.06 1.03
C VAL A 10 16.30 6.56 0.84
N PHE A 11 17.41 7.29 0.69
CA PHE A 11 17.38 8.72 0.38
C PHE A 11 17.85 8.92 -1.06
N GLN A 12 16.97 9.42 -1.93
CA GLN A 12 17.22 9.58 -3.36
C GLN A 12 17.01 11.04 -3.76
N SER A 13 17.90 11.60 -4.59
CA SER A 13 17.80 13.00 -5.02
C SER A 13 17.79 13.21 -6.52
N VAL A 14 18.23 12.23 -7.30
CA VAL A 14 18.35 12.34 -8.77
C VAL A 14 17.78 11.10 -9.46
N LEU A 15 17.55 11.13 -10.78
CA LEU A 15 17.13 9.96 -11.54
C LEU A 15 18.22 8.87 -11.46
N PRO A 16 17.91 7.64 -11.01
CA PRO A 16 18.89 6.56 -10.99
C PRO A 16 19.15 6.06 -12.42
N SER A 17 20.20 6.58 -13.07
CA SER A 17 20.50 6.33 -14.50
C SER A 17 21.62 5.32 -14.75
N VAL A 18 22.17 4.72 -13.69
CA VAL A 18 23.30 3.77 -13.77
C VAL A 18 23.00 2.54 -12.92
N GLY A 19 23.44 1.37 -13.41
CA GLY A 19 23.34 0.11 -12.69
C GLY A 19 22.06 -0.69 -12.99
N ILE A 20 21.73 -1.60 -12.08
CA ILE A 20 20.56 -2.47 -12.21
C ILE A 20 19.29 -1.65 -11.96
N GLY A 21 18.33 -1.72 -12.89
CA GLY A 21 17.11 -0.90 -12.83
C GLY A 21 17.35 0.57 -13.17
N ALA A 22 18.40 0.88 -13.94
CA ALA A 22 18.66 2.22 -14.46
C ALA A 22 17.46 2.75 -15.27
N LEU A 23 17.10 4.00 -15.01
CA LEU A 23 15.97 4.70 -15.61
C LEU A 23 16.47 5.82 -16.53
N SER A 24 15.71 6.05 -17.60
CA SER A 24 15.91 7.15 -18.55
C SER A 24 14.81 8.20 -18.38
N SER A 25 15.13 9.47 -18.65
CA SER A 25 14.11 10.53 -18.58
C SER A 25 13.05 10.33 -19.67
N ARG A 26 11.78 10.34 -19.25
CA ARG A 26 10.60 10.28 -20.14
C ARG A 26 9.74 11.55 -20.06
N GLU A 27 10.31 12.66 -19.57
CA GLU A 27 9.60 13.95 -19.49
C GLU A 27 9.13 14.47 -20.85
N ALA A 28 9.94 14.28 -21.90
CA ALA A 28 9.60 14.73 -23.25
C ALA A 28 8.34 14.01 -23.76
N GLU A 29 8.25 12.69 -23.55
CA GLU A 29 7.06 11.89 -23.85
C GLU A 29 5.86 12.35 -23.01
N GLY A 30 6.08 12.71 -21.75
CA GLY A 30 5.04 13.26 -20.89
C GLY A 30 4.46 14.58 -21.36
N ARG A 31 5.30 15.48 -21.89
CA ARG A 31 4.87 16.81 -22.37
C ARG A 31 4.18 16.75 -23.74
N THR A 32 4.62 15.86 -24.63
CA THR A 32 3.95 15.65 -25.94
C THR A 32 2.58 14.97 -25.79
N ASN A 33 2.40 14.17 -24.72
CA ASN A 33 1.21 13.36 -24.53
C ASN A 33 0.13 14.04 -23.65
N ILE A 34 0.29 15.31 -23.28
CA ILE A 34 -0.75 16.09 -22.58
C ILE A 34 -1.99 16.29 -23.48
N SER A 35 -1.82 16.20 -24.81
CA SER A 35 -2.90 16.19 -25.80
C SER A 35 -3.24 14.79 -26.32
N ALA A 36 -2.68 13.72 -25.75
CA ALA A 36 -2.88 12.36 -26.22
C ALA A 36 -4.04 11.64 -25.51
N SER A 37 -4.54 10.56 -26.13
CA SER A 37 -5.60 9.73 -25.57
C SER A 37 -5.25 9.18 -24.18
N GLU A 38 -6.27 8.92 -23.34
CA GLU A 38 -6.12 8.44 -21.95
C GLU A 38 -5.17 7.22 -21.81
N LYS A 39 -5.07 6.37 -22.84
CA LYS A 39 -4.19 5.21 -22.87
C LYS A 39 -2.69 5.57 -22.83
N GLU A 40 -2.30 6.69 -23.41
CA GLU A 40 -0.89 7.12 -23.45
C GLU A 40 -0.46 7.75 -22.13
N ALA A 41 -1.36 8.49 -21.46
CA ALA A 41 -1.12 9.01 -20.12
C ALA A 41 -0.97 7.87 -19.08
N HIS A 42 -1.80 6.82 -19.16
CA HIS A 42 -1.71 5.68 -18.26
C HIS A 42 -0.37 4.93 -18.38
N LYS A 43 0.24 4.88 -19.57
CA LYS A 43 1.55 4.25 -19.78
C LYS A 43 2.66 4.95 -18.99
N LEU A 44 2.59 6.26 -18.82
CA LEU A 44 3.57 7.04 -18.06
C LEU A 44 3.45 6.82 -16.54
N LEU A 45 2.30 6.32 -16.07
CA LEU A 45 2.08 5.95 -14.67
C LEU A 45 2.54 4.53 -14.35
N GLN A 46 2.92 3.76 -15.37
CA GLN A 46 3.51 2.43 -15.18
C GLN A 46 5.03 2.53 -14.98
N PRO A 47 5.62 1.59 -14.22
CA PRO A 47 7.07 1.48 -14.14
C PRO A 47 7.66 1.25 -15.54
N ALA A 48 8.85 1.81 -15.78
CA ALA A 48 9.53 1.74 -17.06
C ALA A 48 9.86 0.29 -17.45
N ASP A 49 10.23 -0.53 -16.47
CA ASP A 49 10.54 -1.95 -16.65
C ASP A 49 10.02 -2.84 -15.49
N LYS A 50 10.30 -4.14 -15.60
CA LYS A 50 9.91 -5.14 -14.59
C LYS A 50 10.98 -5.37 -13.52
N ILE A 51 12.20 -4.85 -13.66
CA ILE A 51 13.34 -5.16 -12.79
C ILE A 51 13.05 -4.71 -11.37
N LEU A 52 12.60 -3.46 -11.19
CA LEU A 52 12.25 -2.94 -9.86
C LEU A 52 11.10 -3.71 -9.21
N LYS A 53 10.14 -4.19 -10.01
CA LYS A 53 9.04 -5.03 -9.52
C LYS A 53 9.53 -6.40 -9.05
N THR A 54 10.43 -7.03 -9.80
CA THR A 54 11.04 -8.31 -9.40
C THR A 54 11.85 -8.14 -8.11
N MET A 55 12.64 -7.07 -8.01
CA MET A 55 13.38 -6.74 -6.77
C MET A 55 12.43 -6.50 -5.59
N ALA A 56 11.31 -5.80 -5.81
CA ALA A 56 10.34 -5.53 -4.77
C ALA A 56 9.68 -6.81 -4.20
N ILE A 57 9.39 -7.79 -5.08
CA ILE A 57 8.88 -9.09 -4.67
C ILE A 57 9.95 -9.84 -3.86
N GLU A 58 11.21 -9.86 -4.33
CA GLU A 58 12.32 -10.48 -3.59
C GLU A 58 12.51 -9.84 -2.20
N PHE A 59 12.43 -8.51 -2.10
CA PHE A 59 12.48 -7.82 -0.81
C PHE A 59 11.34 -8.24 0.11
N ALA A 60 10.10 -8.30 -0.40
CA ALA A 60 8.96 -8.74 0.38
C ALA A 60 9.10 -10.21 0.84
N GLU A 61 9.67 -11.10 0.01
CA GLU A 61 9.96 -12.49 0.38
C GLU A 61 10.94 -12.58 1.54
N TYR A 62 12.01 -11.79 1.51
CA TYR A 62 12.98 -11.69 2.59
C TYR A 62 12.55 -10.79 3.75
N GLN A 63 11.27 -10.38 3.80
CA GLN A 63 10.71 -9.54 4.85
C GLN A 63 11.44 -8.19 5.02
N VAL A 64 11.86 -7.61 3.90
CA VAL A 64 12.49 -6.29 3.82
C VAL A 64 11.45 -5.27 3.36
N CYS A 65 11.08 -4.37 4.26
CA CYS A 65 10.29 -3.18 3.97
C CYS A 65 11.20 -2.05 3.48
N VAL A 66 10.79 -1.29 2.46
CA VAL A 66 11.59 -0.19 1.92
C VAL A 66 10.78 1.09 1.92
N ASP A 67 11.26 2.11 2.63
CA ASP A 67 10.74 3.48 2.54
C ASP A 67 11.73 4.34 1.74
N VAL A 68 11.21 5.20 0.87
CA VAL A 68 12.02 6.06 -0.01
C VAL A 68 11.71 7.53 0.26
N PHE A 69 12.73 8.28 0.66
CA PHE A 69 12.71 9.74 0.81
C PHE A 69 13.34 10.36 -0.43
N VAL A 70 12.52 10.99 -1.25
CA VAL A 70 12.90 11.59 -2.52
C VAL A 70 13.00 13.10 -2.37
N THR A 71 14.22 13.63 -2.37
CA THR A 71 14.54 15.06 -2.22
C THR A 71 15.14 15.59 -3.52
N THR A 72 14.30 16.06 -4.44
CA THR A 72 14.73 16.36 -5.82
C THR A 72 14.33 17.76 -6.28
N GLN A 73 15.11 18.31 -7.21
CA GLN A 73 14.76 19.51 -7.99
C GLN A 73 14.47 19.20 -9.46
N THR A 74 14.62 17.94 -9.88
CA THR A 74 14.42 17.49 -11.27
C THR A 74 13.60 16.21 -11.32
N TYR A 75 13.23 15.78 -12.53
CA TYR A 75 12.54 14.52 -12.74
C TYR A 75 13.34 13.30 -12.23
N VAL A 76 12.65 12.34 -11.61
CA VAL A 76 13.25 11.12 -11.01
C VAL A 76 12.46 9.84 -11.27
N ASP A 77 11.38 9.91 -12.07
CA ASP A 77 10.52 8.77 -12.38
C ASP A 77 9.93 8.01 -11.16
N ILE A 78 9.06 8.70 -10.40
CA ILE A 78 8.40 8.14 -9.21
C ILE A 78 7.54 6.91 -9.53
N ALA A 79 6.92 6.87 -10.71
CA ALA A 79 6.08 5.74 -11.11
C ALA A 79 6.88 4.42 -11.12
N SER A 80 8.16 4.48 -11.53
CA SER A 80 9.08 3.33 -11.46
C SER A 80 9.57 3.07 -10.03
N ILE A 81 10.05 4.10 -9.33
CA ILE A 81 10.64 3.97 -7.99
C ILE A 81 9.60 3.47 -6.96
N SER A 82 8.36 3.95 -7.05
CA SER A 82 7.31 3.70 -6.06
C SER A 82 6.84 2.24 -6.01
N VAL A 83 7.16 1.42 -7.02
CA VAL A 83 6.81 0.00 -7.03
C VAL A 83 7.41 -0.73 -5.84
N ILE A 84 8.66 -0.41 -5.48
CA ILE A 84 9.37 -1.04 -4.36
C ILE A 84 8.65 -0.79 -3.01
N PRO A 85 8.47 0.46 -2.55
CA PRO A 85 7.73 0.73 -1.32
C PRO A 85 6.29 0.23 -1.42
N ARG A 86 5.61 0.36 -2.56
CA ARG A 86 4.22 -0.11 -2.70
C ARG A 86 4.09 -1.62 -2.46
N THR A 87 4.99 -2.42 -3.02
CA THR A 87 4.96 -3.89 -2.88
C THR A 87 5.48 -4.36 -1.52
N THR A 88 6.48 -3.69 -0.95
CA THR A 88 7.08 -4.10 0.34
C THR A 88 6.31 -3.60 1.56
N GLY A 89 5.21 -2.87 1.37
CA GLY A 89 4.49 -2.22 2.46
C GLY A 89 5.31 -1.09 3.07
N GLY A 90 6.06 -0.36 2.27
CA GLY A 90 6.70 0.89 2.63
C GLY A 90 5.95 2.12 2.12
N GLN A 91 6.64 3.26 2.10
CA GLN A 91 6.14 4.58 1.77
C GLN A 91 7.11 5.36 0.88
N VAL A 92 6.57 6.24 0.04
CA VAL A 92 7.35 7.25 -0.69
C VAL A 92 7.07 8.61 -0.05
N TYR A 93 8.12 9.27 0.41
CA TYR A 93 8.09 10.67 0.83
C TYR A 93 8.67 11.51 -0.30
N TYR A 94 7.85 12.31 -0.96
CA TYR A 94 8.25 13.09 -2.12
C TYR A 94 8.32 14.59 -1.79
N TYR A 95 9.51 15.15 -1.94
CA TYR A 95 9.80 16.57 -1.74
C TYR A 95 10.29 17.15 -3.06
N TYR A 96 9.43 17.94 -3.71
CA TYR A 96 9.73 18.59 -4.98
C TYR A 96 9.00 19.93 -5.12
N PRO A 97 9.69 21.00 -5.57
CA PRO A 97 11.15 21.10 -5.62
C PRO A 97 11.72 21.17 -4.19
N PHE A 98 12.71 20.32 -3.87
CA PHE A 98 13.32 20.31 -2.53
C PHE A 98 14.40 21.39 -2.39
N SER A 99 14.32 22.15 -1.30
CA SER A 99 15.33 23.12 -0.87
C SER A 99 15.83 22.78 0.54
N ALA A 100 17.14 22.57 0.66
CA ALA A 100 17.79 22.32 1.95
C ALA A 100 17.69 23.51 2.93
N VAL A 101 17.30 24.70 2.44
CA VAL A 101 17.13 25.90 3.27
C VAL A 101 15.72 25.98 3.85
N SER A 102 14.69 25.69 3.06
CA SER A 102 13.27 25.87 3.46
C SER A 102 12.61 24.60 3.98
N ASP A 103 13.00 23.43 3.47
CA ASP A 103 12.27 22.18 3.72
C ASP A 103 12.86 21.24 4.78
N PRO A 104 13.97 21.54 5.52
CA PRO A 104 14.56 20.55 6.43
C PRO A 104 13.62 20.19 7.57
N ALA A 105 12.78 21.11 8.04
CA ALA A 105 11.80 20.84 9.10
C ALA A 105 10.76 19.78 8.70
N LYS A 106 10.29 19.82 7.45
CA LYS A 106 9.32 18.84 6.95
C LYS A 106 9.96 17.45 6.84
N LEU A 107 11.12 17.37 6.19
CA LEU A 107 11.89 16.12 6.06
C LEU A 107 12.22 15.53 7.44
N TYR A 108 12.65 16.36 8.40
CA TYR A 108 12.93 15.94 9.76
C TYR A 108 11.70 15.35 10.45
N ASN A 109 10.54 16.02 10.37
CA ASN A 109 9.31 15.54 11.00
C ASN A 109 8.83 14.22 10.40
N ASP A 110 8.86 14.10 9.07
CA ASP A 110 8.46 12.88 8.37
C ASP A 110 9.40 11.71 8.70
N LEU A 111 10.72 11.93 8.69
CA LEU A 111 11.71 10.93 9.05
C LEU A 111 11.56 10.51 10.52
N ARG A 112 11.40 11.49 11.41
CA ARG A 112 11.16 11.24 12.83
C ARG A 112 9.93 10.36 13.02
N TRP A 113 8.80 10.74 12.43
CA TRP A 113 7.57 9.96 12.54
C TRP A 113 7.72 8.56 11.95
N ASN A 114 8.34 8.44 10.77
CA ASN A 114 8.58 7.16 10.11
C ASN A 114 9.33 6.14 11.00
N ILE A 115 10.31 6.63 11.77
CA ILE A 115 11.11 5.82 12.67
C ILE A 115 10.34 5.52 13.96
N THR A 116 9.67 6.51 14.55
CA THR A 116 9.10 6.38 15.89
C THR A 116 7.67 5.85 15.94
N ARG A 117 6.94 5.88 14.82
CA ARG A 117 5.54 5.46 14.80
C ARG A 117 5.38 3.97 15.15
N PRO A 118 4.22 3.58 15.73
CA PRO A 118 3.90 2.17 15.92
C PRO A 118 3.97 1.41 14.59
N GLN A 119 4.83 0.40 14.55
CA GLN A 119 5.04 -0.44 13.37
C GLN A 119 5.37 -1.89 13.75
N GLY A 120 5.17 -2.78 12.79
CA GLY A 120 5.45 -4.21 12.89
C GLY A 120 6.03 -4.74 11.59
N PHE A 121 6.70 -5.88 11.68
CA PHE A 121 7.41 -6.53 10.58
C PHE A 121 6.96 -7.97 10.41
N GLU A 122 7.33 -8.56 9.27
CA GLU A 122 7.05 -9.97 8.94
C GLU A 122 5.57 -10.33 9.11
N ALA A 123 4.70 -9.42 8.69
CA ALA A 123 3.30 -9.46 9.01
C ALA A 123 2.49 -10.22 7.95
N VAL A 124 1.52 -10.98 8.42
CA VAL A 124 0.51 -11.63 7.58
C VAL A 124 -0.86 -11.27 8.11
N MET A 125 -1.68 -10.68 7.25
CA MET A 125 -3.06 -10.32 7.58
C MET A 125 -4.05 -11.23 6.85
N ARG A 126 -5.11 -11.64 7.54
CA ARG A 126 -6.21 -12.39 6.95
C ARG A 126 -7.54 -11.91 7.49
N VAL A 127 -8.51 -11.72 6.60
CA VAL A 127 -9.90 -11.46 6.96
C VAL A 127 -10.72 -12.73 6.79
N ARG A 128 -11.58 -13.00 7.78
CA ARG A 128 -12.60 -14.05 7.79
C ARG A 128 -13.97 -13.39 7.97
N CYS A 129 -14.99 -14.02 7.42
CA CYS A 129 -16.37 -13.56 7.49
C CYS A 129 -17.31 -14.74 7.78
N SER A 130 -18.51 -14.44 8.27
CA SER A 130 -19.57 -15.43 8.46
C SER A 130 -19.98 -16.08 7.12
N GLN A 131 -20.63 -17.24 7.21
CA GLN A 131 -21.18 -17.96 6.06
C GLN A 131 -22.13 -17.05 5.26
N GLY A 132 -22.08 -17.18 3.93
CA GLY A 132 -22.86 -16.37 3.00
C GLY A 132 -22.13 -15.13 2.48
N ILE A 133 -21.01 -14.74 3.09
CA ILE A 133 -20.07 -13.75 2.56
C ILE A 133 -18.70 -14.39 2.33
N GLN A 134 -17.99 -13.91 1.32
CA GLN A 134 -16.60 -14.28 1.05
C GLN A 134 -15.76 -13.03 0.75
N VAL A 135 -14.47 -13.10 1.07
CA VAL A 135 -13.50 -12.07 0.69
C VAL A 135 -13.21 -12.20 -0.81
N GLN A 136 -13.46 -11.13 -1.56
CA GLN A 136 -13.24 -11.06 -3.00
C GLN A 136 -11.82 -10.63 -3.34
N ASP A 137 -11.37 -9.50 -2.77
CA ASP A 137 -10.05 -8.96 -3.04
C ASP A 137 -9.55 -8.06 -1.91
N TYR A 138 -8.24 -7.77 -1.94
CA TYR A 138 -7.56 -6.86 -1.04
C TYR A 138 -6.90 -5.74 -1.85
N SER A 139 -6.99 -4.50 -1.37
CA SER A 139 -6.34 -3.35 -2.03
C SER A 139 -5.53 -2.51 -1.05
N GLY A 140 -4.26 -2.26 -1.38
CA GLY A 140 -3.31 -1.55 -0.52
C GLY A 140 -1.86 -1.80 -0.91
N ASN A 141 -0.94 -1.40 -0.04
CA ASN A 141 0.49 -1.56 -0.24
C ASN A 141 0.96 -2.84 0.45
N PHE A 142 1.08 -3.93 -0.30
CA PHE A 142 1.50 -5.23 0.19
C PHE A 142 1.94 -6.12 -0.98
N CYS A 143 2.55 -7.25 -0.65
CA CYS A 143 2.90 -8.28 -1.62
C CYS A 143 1.82 -9.38 -1.59
N LYS A 144 1.21 -9.69 -2.72
CA LYS A 144 0.20 -10.76 -2.83
C LYS A 144 0.89 -12.04 -3.29
N ARG A 145 1.12 -13.00 -2.39
CA ARG A 145 1.64 -14.34 -2.74
C ARG A 145 0.53 -15.38 -2.77
N ILE A 146 -0.34 -15.36 -1.77
CA ILE A 146 -1.48 -16.27 -1.63
C ILE A 146 -2.76 -15.44 -1.75
N PRO A 147 -3.80 -15.87 -2.50
CA PRO A 147 -5.01 -15.08 -2.69
C PRO A 147 -5.75 -14.71 -1.40
N THR A 148 -5.64 -15.54 -0.36
CA THR A 148 -6.39 -15.37 0.90
C THR A 148 -5.68 -14.52 1.94
N ASP A 149 -4.37 -14.33 1.79
CA ASP A 149 -3.48 -13.78 2.81
C ASP A 149 -2.75 -12.55 2.26
N VAL A 150 -2.56 -11.56 3.11
CA VAL A 150 -1.90 -10.29 2.78
C VAL A 150 -0.53 -10.27 3.43
N ASP A 151 0.53 -10.44 2.64
CA ASP A 151 1.91 -10.43 3.12
C ASP A 151 2.47 -9.01 3.17
N LEU A 152 2.96 -8.63 4.34
CA LEU A 152 3.40 -7.28 4.67
C LEU A 152 4.79 -7.36 5.29
N ALA A 153 5.84 -7.03 4.54
CA ALA A 153 7.18 -6.96 5.12
C ALA A 153 7.25 -5.91 6.24
N GLY A 154 6.52 -4.79 6.08
CA GLY A 154 6.27 -3.82 7.14
C GLY A 154 4.82 -3.30 7.16
N ILE A 155 4.28 -3.08 8.35
CA ILE A 155 2.98 -2.44 8.58
C ILE A 155 3.13 -1.37 9.66
N ASP A 156 2.45 -0.23 9.50
CA ASP A 156 2.44 0.84 10.49
C ASP A 156 1.03 1.38 10.69
N CYS A 157 0.87 2.26 11.67
CA CYS A 157 -0.42 2.84 12.04
C CYS A 157 -1.07 3.72 10.97
N ASP A 158 -0.33 4.18 9.96
CA ASP A 158 -0.85 5.09 8.93
C ASP A 158 -1.37 4.31 7.71
N LYS A 159 -1.10 3.01 7.65
CA LYS A 159 -1.52 2.15 6.54
C LYS A 159 -2.95 1.68 6.67
N CYS A 160 -3.65 1.66 5.53
CA CYS A 160 -5.00 1.14 5.40
C CYS A 160 -5.06 0.11 4.27
N ILE A 161 -5.56 -1.09 4.59
CA ILE A 161 -5.88 -2.15 3.62
C ILE A 161 -7.39 -2.21 3.44
N LEU A 162 -7.83 -2.07 2.20
CA LEU A 162 -9.24 -2.22 1.82
C LEU A 162 -9.51 -3.70 1.54
N VAL A 163 -10.67 -4.19 1.98
CA VAL A 163 -11.13 -5.56 1.73
C VAL A 163 -12.47 -5.49 1.03
N THR A 164 -12.53 -5.99 -0.19
CA THR A 164 -13.77 -6.10 -0.95
C THR A 164 -14.41 -7.45 -0.64
N LEU A 165 -15.70 -7.42 -0.31
CA LEU A 165 -16.49 -8.59 0.05
C LEU A 165 -17.52 -8.84 -1.05
N LYS A 166 -17.85 -10.11 -1.28
CA LYS A 166 -18.97 -10.50 -2.17
C LYS A 166 -19.87 -11.50 -1.47
N HIS A 167 -21.14 -11.51 -1.87
CA HIS A 167 -22.07 -12.55 -1.44
C HIS A 167 -21.65 -13.89 -2.04
N ASP A 168 -21.76 -14.93 -1.23
CA ASP A 168 -21.55 -16.33 -1.61
C ASP A 168 -22.85 -17.14 -1.48
N ASP A 169 -23.70 -16.77 -0.51
CA ASP A 169 -25.03 -17.35 -0.30
C ASP A 169 -25.98 -16.29 0.29
N LYS A 170 -27.24 -16.66 0.51
CA LYS A 170 -28.25 -15.81 1.16
C LYS A 170 -27.91 -15.59 2.63
N LEU A 171 -28.05 -14.35 3.07
CA LEU A 171 -27.99 -13.99 4.49
C LEU A 171 -29.42 -13.94 5.05
N GLN A 172 -29.60 -14.43 6.28
CA GLN A 172 -30.90 -14.39 6.94
C GLN A 172 -31.21 -12.97 7.42
N ASP A 173 -32.37 -12.45 7.07
CA ASP A 173 -32.84 -11.13 7.52
C ASP A 173 -32.93 -11.08 9.06
N GLY A 174 -32.41 -10.00 9.65
CA GLY A 174 -32.34 -9.83 11.11
C GLY A 174 -31.26 -10.65 11.82
N SER A 175 -30.49 -11.48 11.10
CA SER A 175 -29.30 -12.14 11.65
C SER A 175 -28.09 -11.20 11.72
N GLU A 176 -27.06 -11.60 12.46
CA GLU A 176 -25.78 -10.90 12.49
C GLU A 176 -24.74 -11.58 11.58
N CYS A 177 -24.00 -10.77 10.83
CA CYS A 177 -22.86 -11.19 10.04
C CYS A 177 -21.56 -10.68 10.67
N GLY A 178 -20.68 -11.60 11.02
CA GLY A 178 -19.42 -11.32 11.67
C GLY A 178 -18.26 -11.23 10.69
N PHE A 179 -17.31 -10.36 11.01
CA PHE A 179 -16.05 -10.17 10.32
C PHE A 179 -14.92 -10.19 11.33
N GLN A 180 -13.83 -10.89 11.01
CA GLN A 180 -12.65 -10.96 11.85
C GLN A 180 -11.41 -10.71 11.01
N CYS A 181 -10.68 -9.64 11.33
CA CYS A 181 -9.34 -9.39 10.82
C CYS A 181 -8.32 -9.91 11.85
N ALA A 182 -7.43 -10.80 11.41
CA ALA A 182 -6.30 -11.27 12.20
C ALA A 182 -4.99 -10.84 11.53
N LEU A 183 -4.14 -10.14 12.29
CA LEU A 183 -2.82 -9.69 11.88
C LEU A 183 -1.77 -10.37 12.78
N LEU A 184 -1.03 -11.32 12.22
CA LEU A 184 0.15 -11.92 12.86
C LEU A 184 1.37 -11.09 12.47
N TYR A 185 2.16 -10.60 13.42
CA TYR A 185 3.32 -9.72 13.14
C TYR A 185 4.39 -9.82 14.23
N THR A 186 5.61 -9.38 13.89
CA THR A 186 6.74 -9.21 14.80
C THR A 186 6.83 -7.74 15.20
N THR A 187 6.83 -7.45 16.50
CA THR A 187 7.02 -6.07 17.02
C THR A 187 8.47 -5.62 16.85
N VAL A 188 8.72 -4.30 16.96
CA VAL A 188 10.08 -3.73 16.96
C VAL A 188 10.97 -4.25 18.09
N TYR A 189 10.39 -4.85 19.13
CA TYR A 189 11.09 -5.48 20.26
C TYR A 189 11.32 -6.99 20.07
N GLY A 190 11.07 -7.53 18.86
CA GLY A 190 11.30 -8.94 18.53
C GLY A 190 10.22 -9.91 19.03
N GLN A 191 9.07 -9.40 19.49
CA GLN A 191 7.98 -10.27 19.97
C GLN A 191 6.99 -10.60 18.85
N ARG A 192 6.68 -11.88 18.67
CA ARG A 192 5.62 -12.34 17.76
C ARG A 192 4.25 -12.17 18.43
N ARG A 193 3.34 -11.44 17.80
CA ARG A 193 2.02 -11.12 18.34
C ARG A 193 0.93 -11.32 17.28
N ILE A 194 -0.29 -11.56 17.75
CA ILE A 194 -1.50 -11.53 16.93
C ILE A 194 -2.37 -10.37 17.41
N ARG A 195 -2.79 -9.51 16.49
CA ARG A 195 -3.85 -8.52 16.70
C ARG A 195 -5.12 -9.01 16.03
N VAL A 196 -6.23 -9.01 16.76
CA VAL A 196 -7.54 -9.44 16.25
C VAL A 196 -8.53 -8.31 16.39
N THR A 197 -9.24 -8.00 15.30
CA THR A 197 -10.35 -7.04 15.27
C THR A 197 -11.60 -7.76 14.81
N ASN A 198 -12.67 -7.68 15.59
CA ASN A 198 -13.96 -8.28 15.27
C ASN A 198 -14.99 -7.17 15.01
N LEU A 199 -15.84 -7.34 14.01
CA LEU A 199 -16.96 -6.47 13.69
C LEU A 199 -18.18 -7.36 13.43
N SER A 200 -19.33 -6.99 14.00
CA SER A 200 -20.62 -7.65 13.74
C SER A 200 -21.58 -6.63 13.13
N LEU A 201 -22.27 -6.98 12.05
CA LEU A 201 -23.21 -6.11 11.35
C LEU A 201 -24.55 -6.83 11.13
N PRO A 202 -25.70 -6.13 11.30
CA PRO A 202 -27.00 -6.73 11.06
C PRO A 202 -27.26 -6.92 9.55
N CYS A 203 -27.88 -8.03 9.21
CA CYS A 203 -28.36 -8.32 7.86
C CYS A 203 -29.79 -7.77 7.66
N THR A 204 -30.04 -7.15 6.50
CA THR A 204 -31.33 -6.57 6.15
C THR A 204 -31.69 -6.88 4.70
N ASN A 205 -32.95 -7.22 4.44
CA ASN A 205 -33.52 -7.24 3.09
C ASN A 205 -34.13 -5.90 2.66
N MET A 206 -34.29 -4.96 3.61
CA MET A 206 -34.85 -3.64 3.34
C MET A 206 -33.77 -2.68 2.85
N LEU A 207 -33.97 -2.14 1.64
CA LEU A 207 -33.04 -1.22 0.99
C LEU A 207 -32.86 0.10 1.78
N SER A 208 -33.92 0.58 2.42
CA SER A 208 -33.89 1.79 3.26
C SER A 208 -32.90 1.69 4.42
N ASN A 209 -32.82 0.53 5.07
CA ASN A 209 -31.88 0.27 6.15
C ASN A 209 -30.42 0.24 5.65
N LEU A 210 -30.20 -0.26 4.43
CA LEU A 210 -28.88 -0.29 3.81
C LEU A 210 -28.35 1.13 3.56
N PHE A 211 -29.17 2.01 2.96
CA PHE A 211 -28.79 3.41 2.75
C PHE A 211 -28.60 4.17 4.05
N ARG A 212 -29.42 3.90 5.07
CA ARG A 212 -29.29 4.54 6.39
C ARG A 212 -27.99 4.16 7.10
N SER A 213 -27.47 2.97 6.86
CA SER A 213 -26.26 2.43 7.50
C SER A 213 -24.99 2.63 6.65
N ALA A 214 -25.10 3.32 5.52
CA ALA A 214 -24.00 3.54 4.62
C ALA A 214 -23.00 4.57 5.17
N ASP A 215 -21.73 4.21 5.19
CA ASP A 215 -20.62 5.12 5.52
C ASP A 215 -20.08 5.77 4.24
N LEU A 216 -20.30 7.09 4.11
CA LEU A 216 -19.94 7.85 2.91
C LEU A 216 -18.42 7.96 2.72
N ASP A 217 -17.65 8.11 3.81
CA ASP A 217 -16.20 8.25 3.74
C ASP A 217 -15.53 6.95 3.26
N THR A 218 -16.06 5.82 3.72
CA THR A 218 -15.62 4.48 3.31
C THR A 218 -15.95 4.22 1.85
N GLN A 219 -17.16 4.57 1.41
CA GLN A 219 -17.55 4.45 -0.01
C GLN A 219 -16.66 5.29 -0.91
N PHE A 220 -16.43 6.56 -0.54
CA PHE A 220 -15.55 7.45 -1.28
C PHE A 220 -14.12 6.90 -1.35
N THR A 221 -13.57 6.42 -0.23
CA THR A 221 -12.25 5.79 -0.17
C THR A 221 -12.17 4.54 -1.05
N CYS A 222 -13.22 3.72 -1.07
CA CYS A 222 -13.30 2.53 -1.91
C CYS A 222 -13.24 2.91 -3.40
N PHE A 223 -14.06 3.87 -3.84
CA PHE A 223 -14.07 4.33 -5.23
C PHE A 223 -12.73 4.92 -5.64
N LEU A 224 -12.11 5.73 -4.77
CA LEU A 224 -10.77 6.28 -5.05
C LEU A 224 -9.73 5.18 -5.22
N LYS A 225 -9.72 4.17 -4.34
CA LYS A 225 -8.76 3.06 -4.45
C LYS A 225 -9.00 2.16 -5.65
N GLN A 226 -10.23 2.02 -6.12
CA GLN A 226 -10.57 1.25 -7.32
C GLN A 226 -10.26 2.01 -8.62
N GLY A 227 -10.22 3.35 -8.57
CA GLY A 227 -9.89 4.20 -9.71
C GLY A 227 -8.39 4.43 -9.96
N ILE A 228 -7.51 3.96 -9.07
CA ILE A 228 -6.03 4.10 -9.13
C ILE A 228 -5.37 2.77 -9.47
#